data_AF-A0A849QWY8-F1
#
_entry.id   AF-A0A849QWY8-F1
#
_cell.length_a   1.000
_cell.length_b   1.000
_cell.length_c   1.000
_cell.angle_alpha   90.00
_cell.angle_beta   90.00
_cell.angle_gamma   90.00
#
_symmetry.space_group_name_H-M   'P 1'
#
loop_
_entity.id
_entity.type
_entity.pdbx_description
1 polymer ?
#
loop_
_entity_poly.entity_id
_entity_poly.type
_entity_poly.pdbx_seq_one_letter_code
_entity_poly.pdbx_strand_id
1 'polypeptide(L)'
;MGASLFIFVLIIYAVVQYVLDHVRGKSTDYLCIIAVPVFLIPLVMIAPVPYIGSLTGISFISLLLAIAVFIILSAISFLMNQKKINPYGYPLAVLAVAVISIAILSALSLPIYSKIIGALHVFIPSESSLTIAEVHGMHIFSQYTGKFLDGEAWRWFTTPFFIAFAAFPWIGYNIAKKFRAEEILILVWCVVMLFACFGQNRFAAYYAVNVALLCGFVSWKIIEFVWLKGAGDVVEKAGGKIKGKTKGGAGVEKAKPKKAHNSEKSPEMEKVKRYLRPELIITCLIIGLVVFFPPLNASLATAKYGGGPADDWYESLSWMRNNTPDTGVDYYAHYDRPPINETTGRIEVYNYPESAYSVISWWDYGHWITRIARRIPVANPFGQQGIGGPYCGNDPGACVFFVTTNVSEANNVADALDVRYVVTDFMMADAFNVFYNKFSAMTVWFGDTGGYYTQVDTGEGPQIDPSTKYFSTMVARLHIFDGRGVALSEEFYLEPLRHYRLIHESPSNIIVMGGQPIKYVKVFEYVKGAKLKGTAPIGSLVEIATNVSTNRGRKFIYAERMMSNGTYVFTVPYSTEGPIDGGTNFDVFTSPYTVSVGYVTNATVAWTEGKEVHVPEEAVMEGKTITVNS
;
A
#
# COMPACT_ATOMS: atom_id res chain seq x y z
N MET A 1 -8.32 0.32 -11.06
CA MET A 1 -9.29 1.20 -10.37
C MET A 1 -9.36 2.61 -10.98
N GLY A 2 -8.23 3.26 -11.32
CA GLY A 2 -8.23 4.63 -11.85
C GLY A 2 -9.12 4.90 -13.06
N ALA A 3 -9.09 4.04 -14.09
CA ALA A 3 -9.93 4.22 -15.29
C ALA A 3 -11.44 4.15 -14.97
N SER A 4 -11.88 3.15 -14.19
CA SER A 4 -13.26 3.02 -13.75
C SER A 4 -13.70 4.20 -12.86
N LEU A 5 -12.81 4.73 -12.02
CA LEU A 5 -13.09 5.92 -11.22
C LEU A 5 -13.31 7.16 -12.11
N PHE A 6 -12.51 7.33 -13.17
CA PHE A 6 -12.70 8.44 -14.10
C PHE A 6 -14.03 8.31 -14.87
N ILE A 7 -14.41 7.11 -15.28
CA ILE A 7 -15.74 6.84 -15.86
C ILE A 7 -16.85 7.19 -14.87
N PHE A 8 -16.70 6.82 -13.59
CA PHE A 8 -17.65 7.17 -12.54
C PHE A 8 -17.81 8.69 -12.37
N VAL A 9 -16.71 9.45 -12.40
CA VAL A 9 -16.75 10.92 -12.39
C VAL A 9 -17.57 11.46 -13.57
N LEU A 10 -17.35 10.92 -14.78
CA LEU A 10 -18.08 11.35 -15.97
C LEU A 10 -19.57 10.99 -15.92
N ILE A 11 -19.93 9.86 -15.30
CA ILE A 11 -21.33 9.48 -15.05
C ILE A 11 -22.00 10.48 -14.09
N ILE A 12 -21.34 10.85 -12.99
CA ILE A 12 -21.87 11.87 -12.07
C ILE A 12 -22.04 13.20 -12.79
N TYR A 13 -21.04 13.62 -13.57
CA TYR A 13 -21.12 14.81 -14.39
C TYR A 13 -22.31 14.75 -15.35
N ALA A 14 -22.54 13.61 -16.00
CA ALA A 14 -23.69 13.42 -16.88
C ALA A 14 -25.00 13.68 -16.13
N VAL A 15 -25.21 13.03 -14.99
CA VAL A 15 -26.43 13.20 -14.19
C VAL A 15 -26.65 14.68 -13.84
N VAL A 16 -25.61 15.36 -13.34
CA VAL A 16 -25.68 16.79 -12.98
C VAL A 16 -25.99 17.67 -14.20
N GLN A 17 -25.26 17.47 -15.30
CA GLN A 17 -25.37 18.30 -16.51
C GLN A 17 -26.73 18.11 -17.21
N TYR A 18 -27.20 16.87 -17.36
CA TYR A 18 -28.52 16.57 -17.93
C TYR A 18 -29.64 17.18 -17.10
N VAL A 19 -29.57 17.07 -15.77
CA VAL A 19 -30.58 17.68 -14.88
C VAL A 19 -30.59 19.19 -15.05
N LEU A 20 -29.42 19.84 -15.06
CA LEU A 20 -29.33 21.29 -15.21
C LEU A 20 -29.82 21.78 -16.57
N ASP A 21 -29.44 21.12 -17.66
CA ASP A 21 -29.86 21.51 -19.01
C ASP A 21 -31.36 21.27 -19.23
N HIS A 22 -31.90 20.13 -18.75
CA HIS A 22 -33.32 19.82 -18.86
C HIS A 22 -34.20 20.79 -18.06
N VAL A 23 -33.85 21.06 -16.79
CA VAL A 23 -34.59 22.02 -15.95
C VAL A 23 -34.54 23.43 -16.53
N ARG A 24 -33.48 23.79 -17.26
CA ARG A 24 -33.32 25.08 -17.95
C ARG A 24 -33.97 25.12 -19.35
N GLY A 25 -34.57 24.03 -19.81
CA GLY A 25 -35.18 23.94 -21.13
C GLY A 25 -34.19 23.98 -22.30
N LYS A 26 -32.93 23.62 -22.07
CA LYS A 26 -31.91 23.48 -23.13
C LYS A 26 -31.95 22.08 -23.74
N SER A 27 -31.54 21.95 -25.01
CA SER A 27 -31.36 20.64 -25.63
C SER A 27 -30.22 19.89 -24.93
N THR A 28 -30.47 18.62 -24.64
CA THR A 28 -29.51 17.69 -24.03
C THR A 28 -28.85 16.77 -25.06
N ASP A 29 -29.23 16.86 -26.34
CA ASP A 29 -28.84 15.90 -27.39
C ASP A 29 -27.32 15.89 -27.62
N TYR A 30 -26.68 17.05 -27.49
CA TYR A 30 -25.23 17.20 -27.65
C TYR A 30 -24.43 16.34 -26.65
N LEU A 31 -24.96 16.14 -25.43
CA LEU A 31 -24.30 15.35 -24.40
C LEU A 31 -24.21 13.88 -24.82
N CYS A 32 -25.29 13.35 -25.42
CA CYS A 32 -25.33 11.97 -25.89
C CYS A 32 -24.42 11.78 -27.12
N ILE A 33 -24.54 12.69 -28.09
CA ILE A 33 -23.77 12.64 -29.34
C ILE A 33 -22.27 12.65 -29.08
N ILE A 34 -21.81 13.42 -28.08
CA ILE A 34 -20.39 13.50 -27.72
C ILE A 34 -19.99 12.33 -26.82
N ALA A 35 -20.79 11.97 -25.82
CA ALA A 35 -20.40 10.97 -24.84
C ALA A 35 -20.35 9.55 -25.40
N VAL A 36 -21.26 9.17 -26.30
CA VAL A 36 -21.29 7.81 -26.86
C VAL A 36 -19.96 7.47 -27.55
N PRO A 37 -19.40 8.29 -28.48
CA PRO A 37 -18.07 8.06 -29.03
C PRO A 37 -16.95 8.02 -27.99
N VAL A 38 -17.00 8.89 -26.97
CA VAL A 38 -15.99 8.97 -25.90
C VAL A 38 -15.84 7.64 -25.15
N PHE A 39 -16.92 6.88 -24.98
CA PHE A 39 -16.87 5.57 -24.33
C PHE A 39 -16.79 4.40 -25.33
N LEU A 40 -17.39 4.54 -26.52
CA LEU A 40 -17.37 3.50 -27.55
C LEU A 40 -15.97 3.28 -28.12
N ILE A 41 -15.20 4.33 -28.35
CA ILE A 41 -13.83 4.21 -28.89
C ILE A 41 -12.94 3.39 -27.94
N PRO A 42 -12.81 3.73 -26.64
CA PRO A 42 -12.07 2.89 -25.69
C PRO A 42 -12.61 1.47 -25.59
N LEU A 43 -13.94 1.28 -25.66
CA LEU A 43 -14.57 -0.04 -25.64
C LEU A 43 -14.10 -0.90 -26.82
N VAL A 44 -14.07 -0.33 -28.03
CA VAL A 44 -13.55 -1.00 -29.23
C VAL A 44 -12.06 -1.25 -29.13
N MET A 45 -11.29 -0.34 -28.53
CA MET A 45 -9.84 -0.52 -28.33
C MET A 45 -9.51 -1.68 -27.39
N ILE A 46 -10.33 -1.92 -26.36
CA ILE A 46 -10.11 -3.01 -25.39
C ILE A 46 -10.78 -4.32 -25.81
N ALA A 47 -11.76 -4.29 -26.72
CA ALA A 47 -12.51 -5.47 -27.17
C ALA A 47 -11.64 -6.64 -27.70
N PRO A 48 -10.53 -6.41 -28.43
CA PRO A 48 -9.64 -7.48 -28.89
C PRO A 48 -8.89 -8.21 -27.76
N VAL A 49 -8.96 -7.71 -26.53
CA VAL A 49 -8.22 -8.28 -25.40
C VAL A 49 -9.22 -8.85 -24.38
N PRO A 50 -9.68 -10.10 -24.59
CA PRO A 50 -10.86 -10.63 -23.89
C PRO A 50 -10.66 -10.81 -22.39
N TYR A 51 -9.43 -10.99 -21.89
CA TYR A 51 -9.14 -11.14 -20.47
C TYR A 51 -7.75 -10.58 -20.10
N ILE A 52 -7.71 -9.45 -19.40
CA ILE A 52 -6.49 -8.95 -18.72
C ILE A 52 -6.79 -8.80 -17.23
N GLY A 53 -6.78 -9.92 -16.50
CA GLY A 53 -6.90 -9.91 -15.03
C GLY A 53 -8.21 -9.29 -14.50
N SER A 54 -8.35 -9.24 -13.17
CA SER A 54 -9.59 -8.84 -12.49
C SER A 54 -10.01 -7.37 -12.72
N LEU A 55 -9.09 -6.52 -13.17
CA LEU A 55 -9.31 -5.07 -13.29
C LEU A 55 -9.94 -4.65 -14.62
N THR A 56 -9.71 -5.35 -15.74
CA THR A 56 -10.32 -4.96 -17.03
C THR A 56 -11.78 -5.37 -17.15
N GLY A 57 -12.21 -6.45 -16.49
CA GLY A 57 -13.63 -6.83 -16.46
C GLY A 57 -14.53 -5.73 -15.89
N ILE A 58 -14.08 -5.07 -14.82
CA ILE A 58 -14.80 -3.91 -14.24
C ILE A 58 -14.75 -2.72 -15.21
N SER A 59 -13.62 -2.47 -15.88
CA SER A 59 -13.52 -1.37 -16.85
C SER A 59 -14.44 -1.56 -18.06
N PHE A 60 -14.57 -2.79 -18.58
CA PHE A 60 -15.49 -3.12 -19.66
C PHE A 60 -16.95 -2.88 -19.26
N ILE A 61 -17.35 -3.39 -18.08
CA ILE A 61 -18.69 -3.16 -17.52
C ILE A 61 -18.94 -1.67 -17.30
N SER A 62 -17.94 -0.93 -16.81
CA SER A 62 -18.03 0.51 -16.55
C SER A 62 -18.26 1.31 -17.84
N LEU A 63 -17.58 0.95 -18.94
CA LEU A 63 -17.74 1.60 -20.25
C LEU A 63 -19.14 1.36 -20.82
N LEU A 64 -19.62 0.11 -20.80
CA LEU A 64 -20.98 -0.22 -21.22
C LEU A 64 -22.04 0.51 -20.38
N LEU A 65 -21.85 0.53 -19.07
CA LEU A 65 -22.73 1.24 -18.14
C LEU A 65 -22.76 2.73 -18.45
N ALA A 66 -21.61 3.35 -18.73
CA ALA A 66 -21.55 4.77 -19.09
C ALA A 66 -22.36 5.05 -20.37
N ILE A 67 -22.16 4.28 -21.43
CA ILE A 67 -22.93 4.42 -22.68
C ILE A 67 -24.43 4.30 -22.40
N ALA A 68 -24.84 3.28 -21.65
CA ALA A 68 -26.24 3.05 -21.28
C ALA A 68 -26.83 4.24 -20.51
N VAL A 69 -26.11 4.78 -19.53
CA VAL A 69 -26.55 5.94 -18.74
C VAL A 69 -26.81 7.16 -19.63
N PHE A 70 -25.89 7.50 -20.54
CA PHE A 70 -26.07 8.66 -21.43
C PHE A 70 -27.28 8.49 -22.37
N ILE A 71 -27.50 7.27 -22.89
CA ILE A 71 -28.67 6.96 -23.73
C ILE A 71 -29.97 7.06 -22.92
N ILE A 72 -30.00 6.46 -21.72
CA ILE A 72 -31.18 6.45 -20.84
C ILE A 72 -31.56 7.88 -20.42
N LEU A 73 -30.59 8.69 -19.98
CA LEU A 73 -30.84 10.09 -19.60
C LEU A 73 -31.40 10.89 -20.78
N SER A 74 -30.87 10.70 -21.99
CA SER A 74 -31.40 11.32 -23.20
C SER A 74 -32.82 10.89 -23.52
N ALA A 75 -33.11 9.59 -23.43
CA ALA A 75 -34.43 9.03 -23.70
C ALA A 75 -35.47 9.57 -22.72
N ILE A 76 -35.15 9.65 -21.42
CA ILE A 76 -36.04 10.23 -20.40
C ILE A 76 -36.30 11.71 -20.72
N SER A 77 -35.24 12.47 -21.04
CA SER A 77 -35.34 13.90 -21.36
C SER A 77 -36.25 14.12 -22.58
N PHE A 78 -36.05 13.33 -23.64
CA PHE A 78 -36.87 13.37 -24.85
C PHE A 78 -38.33 13.03 -24.58
N LEU A 79 -38.60 11.94 -23.85
CA LEU A 79 -39.97 11.50 -23.53
C LEU A 79 -40.71 12.52 -22.65
N MET A 80 -40.03 13.13 -21.68
CA MET A 80 -40.62 14.15 -20.81
C MET A 80 -40.93 15.43 -21.58
N ASN A 81 -40.04 15.85 -22.48
CA ASN A 81 -40.27 17.00 -23.37
C ASN A 81 -41.44 16.73 -24.33
N GLN A 82 -41.53 15.53 -24.91
CA GLN A 82 -42.63 15.14 -25.79
C GLN A 82 -43.98 15.15 -25.05
N LYS A 83 -44.00 14.67 -23.80
CA LYS A 83 -45.20 14.62 -22.95
C LYS A 83 -45.50 15.94 -22.21
N LYS A 84 -44.69 16.99 -22.40
CA LYS A 84 -44.82 18.30 -21.72
C LYS A 84 -44.92 18.20 -20.19
N ILE A 85 -44.16 17.29 -19.60
CA ILE A 85 -44.12 17.10 -18.14
C ILE A 85 -43.32 18.26 -17.51
N ASN A 86 -43.65 18.64 -16.27
CA ASN A 86 -42.91 19.67 -15.55
C ASN A 86 -41.39 19.32 -15.49
N PRO A 87 -40.49 20.22 -15.94
CA PRO A 87 -39.04 19.98 -15.93
C PRO A 87 -38.47 19.62 -14.56
N TYR A 88 -39.08 20.08 -13.46
CA TYR A 88 -38.68 19.72 -12.10
C TYR A 88 -38.97 18.26 -11.73
N GLY A 89 -39.76 17.54 -12.54
CA GLY A 89 -39.95 16.10 -12.40
C GLY A 89 -38.77 15.27 -12.91
N TYR A 90 -37.88 15.85 -13.73
CA TYR A 90 -36.76 15.12 -14.34
C TYR A 90 -35.75 14.58 -13.32
N PRO A 91 -35.27 15.35 -12.30
CA PRO A 91 -34.43 14.82 -11.23
C PRO A 91 -35.04 13.60 -10.51
N LEU A 92 -36.35 13.66 -10.23
CA LEU A 92 -37.09 12.56 -9.58
C LEU A 92 -37.18 11.33 -10.48
N ALA A 93 -37.41 11.52 -11.78
CA ALA A 93 -37.42 10.43 -12.76
C ALA A 93 -36.05 9.75 -12.87
N VAL A 94 -34.96 10.53 -12.92
CA VAL A 94 -33.59 10.00 -12.94
C VAL A 94 -33.30 9.19 -11.67
N LEU A 95 -33.67 9.71 -10.49
CA LEU A 95 -33.50 9.01 -9.22
C LEU A 95 -34.30 7.70 -9.19
N ALA A 96 -35.56 7.72 -9.62
CA ALA A 96 -36.41 6.53 -9.67
C ALA A 96 -35.82 5.46 -10.59
N VAL A 97 -35.34 5.85 -11.78
CA VAL A 97 -34.70 4.91 -12.73
C VAL A 97 -33.41 4.34 -12.16
N ALA A 98 -32.60 5.14 -11.46
CA ALA A 98 -31.38 4.64 -10.81
C ALA A 98 -31.70 3.58 -9.74
N VAL A 99 -32.68 3.84 -8.87
CA VAL A 99 -33.11 2.89 -7.81
C VAL A 99 -33.68 1.61 -8.43
N ILE A 100 -34.55 1.72 -9.43
CA ILE A 100 -35.13 0.58 -10.13
C ILE A 100 -34.02 -0.23 -10.82
N SER A 101 -33.06 0.42 -11.47
CA SER A 101 -31.95 -0.26 -12.14
C SER A 101 -31.10 -1.07 -11.16
N ILE A 102 -30.82 -0.51 -9.97
CA ILE A 102 -30.07 -1.22 -8.92
C ILE A 102 -30.88 -2.42 -8.39
N ALA A 103 -32.19 -2.25 -8.16
CA ALA A 103 -33.06 -3.32 -7.69
C ALA A 103 -33.23 -4.46 -8.72
N ILE A 104 -33.30 -4.11 -10.02
CA ILE A 104 -33.33 -5.10 -11.09
C ILE A 104 -31.99 -5.85 -11.18
N LEU A 105 -30.86 -5.13 -11.07
CA LEU A 105 -29.53 -5.74 -11.10
C LEU A 105 -29.32 -6.72 -9.93
N SER A 106 -29.79 -6.36 -8.72
CA SER A 106 -29.69 -7.26 -7.55
C SER A 106 -30.52 -8.53 -7.71
N ALA A 107 -31.66 -8.45 -8.40
CA ALA A 107 -32.54 -9.60 -8.65
C ALA A 107 -32.08 -10.49 -9.83
N LEU A 108 -31.58 -9.89 -10.92
CA LEU A 108 -31.23 -10.63 -12.16
C LEU A 108 -29.80 -11.16 -12.18
N SER A 109 -28.84 -10.48 -11.54
CA SER A 109 -27.44 -10.89 -11.57
C SER A 109 -26.69 -10.49 -10.29
N LEU A 110 -26.80 -11.35 -9.27
CA LEU A 110 -26.07 -11.20 -8.02
C LEU A 110 -24.54 -11.03 -8.20
N PRO A 111 -23.86 -11.73 -9.14
CA PRO A 111 -22.42 -11.56 -9.35
C PRO A 111 -22.01 -10.19 -9.93
N ILE A 112 -22.85 -9.59 -10.79
CA ILE A 112 -22.57 -8.25 -11.34
C ILE A 112 -22.87 -7.19 -10.28
N TYR A 113 -23.99 -7.34 -9.57
CA TYR A 113 -24.36 -6.48 -8.45
C TYR A 113 -23.27 -6.44 -7.38
N SER A 114 -22.78 -7.61 -6.93
CA SER A 114 -21.73 -7.68 -5.91
C SER A 114 -20.42 -7.04 -6.36
N LYS A 115 -20.04 -7.15 -7.64
CA LYS A 115 -18.86 -6.47 -8.20
C LYS A 115 -19.02 -4.94 -8.21
N ILE A 116 -20.19 -4.43 -8.59
CA ILE A 116 -20.45 -2.98 -8.64
C ILE A 116 -20.48 -2.40 -7.22
N ILE A 117 -21.23 -3.03 -6.29
CA ILE A 117 -21.30 -2.60 -4.90
C ILE A 117 -19.93 -2.75 -4.21
N GLY A 118 -19.21 -3.84 -4.49
CA GLY A 118 -17.83 -4.03 -4.02
C GLY A 118 -16.88 -2.91 -4.47
N ALA A 119 -17.08 -2.36 -5.66
CA ALA A 119 -16.30 -1.20 -6.11
C ALA A 119 -16.63 0.10 -5.33
N LEU A 120 -17.81 0.20 -4.72
CA LEU A 120 -18.20 1.34 -3.88
C LEU A 120 -17.68 1.24 -2.44
N HIS A 121 -17.26 0.05 -1.98
CA HIS A 121 -16.55 -0.12 -0.70
C HIS A 121 -15.22 0.63 -0.63
N VAL A 122 -14.76 1.19 -1.75
CA VAL A 122 -13.68 2.18 -1.79
C VAL A 122 -13.98 3.38 -0.87
N PHE A 123 -15.24 3.71 -0.58
CA PHE A 123 -15.56 4.81 0.34
C PHE A 123 -15.79 4.37 1.80
N ILE A 124 -15.84 3.05 2.05
CA ILE A 124 -16.10 2.46 3.38
C ILE A 124 -15.19 1.23 3.54
N PRO A 125 -13.90 1.44 3.89
CA PRO A 125 -12.95 0.35 4.04
C PRO A 125 -13.27 -0.52 5.27
N SER A 126 -13.05 -1.82 5.14
CA SER A 126 -13.08 -2.80 6.23
C SER A 126 -11.88 -2.66 7.18
N GLU A 127 -11.98 -3.19 8.41
CA GLU A 127 -10.90 -3.18 9.39
C GLU A 127 -9.60 -3.83 8.88
N SER A 128 -9.70 -5.00 8.22
CA SER A 128 -8.53 -5.66 7.63
C SER A 128 -7.92 -4.81 6.51
N SER A 129 -8.72 -4.11 5.71
CA SER A 129 -8.20 -3.21 4.67
C SER A 129 -7.54 -1.94 5.23
N LEU A 130 -7.89 -1.51 6.45
CA LEU A 130 -7.24 -0.37 7.12
C LEU A 130 -5.80 -0.69 7.58
N THR A 131 -5.41 -1.97 7.61
CA THR A 131 -4.00 -2.36 7.82
C THR A 131 -3.12 -1.94 6.65
N ILE A 132 -3.70 -1.64 5.48
CA ILE A 132 -2.99 -1.03 4.37
C ILE A 132 -2.91 0.48 4.62
N ALA A 133 -1.69 0.97 4.78
CA ALA A 133 -1.43 2.38 5.10
C ALA A 133 -2.08 3.40 4.14
N GLU A 134 -2.40 3.02 2.91
CA GLU A 134 -3.00 3.95 1.92
C GLU A 134 -4.54 3.98 1.92
N VAL A 135 -5.19 3.06 2.64
CA VAL A 135 -6.64 2.84 2.58
C VAL A 135 -7.41 3.68 3.60
N HIS A 136 -6.74 4.20 4.63
CA HIS A 136 -7.37 5.15 5.54
C HIS A 136 -7.63 6.50 4.86
N GLY A 137 -8.57 7.26 5.39
CA GLY A 137 -8.91 8.59 4.88
C GLY A 137 -7.75 9.57 5.02
N MET A 138 -7.64 10.53 4.10
CA MET A 138 -6.61 11.58 4.21
C MET A 138 -6.92 12.53 5.38
N HIS A 139 -5.96 12.69 6.29
CA HIS A 139 -6.14 13.56 7.45
C HIS A 139 -5.50 14.95 7.27
N ILE A 140 -6.21 15.98 7.75
CA ILE A 140 -5.69 17.36 7.83
C ILE A 140 -4.75 17.54 9.03
N PHE A 141 -5.05 16.85 10.13
CA PHE A 141 -4.19 16.79 11.32
C PHE A 141 -3.64 15.37 11.44
N SER A 142 -2.36 15.23 11.73
CA SER A 142 -1.75 13.90 11.94
C SER A 142 -2.48 13.14 13.03
N GLN A 143 -2.87 11.90 12.75
CA GLN A 143 -3.46 11.01 13.77
C GLN A 143 -2.46 10.65 14.87
N TYR A 144 -1.15 10.74 14.58
CA TYR A 144 -0.09 10.36 15.51
C TYR A 144 0.35 11.54 16.38
N THR A 145 0.54 12.72 15.78
CA THR A 145 1.10 13.89 16.49
C THR A 145 0.06 14.94 16.83
N GLY A 146 -1.15 14.87 16.25
CA GLY A 146 -2.18 15.91 16.34
C GLY A 146 -1.80 17.22 15.62
N LYS A 147 -0.61 17.31 15.03
CA LYS A 147 -0.12 18.54 14.40
C LYS A 147 -0.65 18.67 12.98
N PHE A 148 -0.92 19.91 12.58
CA PHE A 148 -1.38 20.27 11.25
C PHE A 148 -0.32 20.04 10.16
N LEU A 149 0.94 20.43 10.41
CA LEU A 149 2.04 20.29 9.44
C LEU A 149 2.41 18.83 9.17
N ASP A 150 2.12 17.93 10.11
CA ASP A 150 2.36 16.49 9.97
C ASP A 150 1.17 15.77 9.30
N GLY A 151 0.06 16.47 9.10
CA GLY A 151 -1.12 15.94 8.42
C GLY A 151 -0.84 15.65 6.95
N GLU A 152 -1.49 14.62 6.43
CA GLU A 152 -1.25 14.12 5.06
C GLU A 152 -1.63 15.13 4.00
N ALA A 153 -2.71 15.89 4.21
CA ALA A 153 -3.09 16.97 3.31
C ALA A 153 -1.94 17.99 3.16
N TRP A 154 -1.23 18.31 4.25
CA TRP A 154 -0.06 19.17 4.21
C TRP A 154 1.15 18.48 3.57
N ARG A 155 1.42 17.23 3.94
CA ARG A 155 2.58 16.47 3.41
C ARG A 155 2.50 16.25 1.90
N TRP A 156 1.31 15.97 1.36
CA TRP A 156 1.11 15.68 -0.06
C TRP A 156 1.02 16.93 -0.92
N PHE A 157 0.35 17.98 -0.43
CA PHE A 157 -0.02 19.14 -1.25
C PHE A 157 0.53 20.46 -0.73
N THR A 158 0.93 20.55 0.54
CA THR A 158 1.35 21.78 1.23
C THR A 158 0.31 22.90 1.15
N THR A 159 0.70 24.13 0.77
CA THR A 159 -0.17 25.29 0.64
C THR A 159 -1.20 25.19 -0.51
N PRO A 160 -0.88 24.65 -1.72
CA PRO A 160 -1.85 24.44 -2.80
C PRO A 160 -3.20 23.83 -2.39
N PHE A 161 -3.22 22.86 -1.48
CA PHE A 161 -4.47 22.21 -1.05
C PHE A 161 -5.50 23.22 -0.55
N PHE A 162 -5.07 24.17 0.28
CA PHE A 162 -5.94 25.18 0.87
C PHE A 162 -6.32 26.26 -0.13
N ILE A 163 -5.40 26.62 -1.02
CA ILE A 163 -5.63 27.63 -2.07
C ILE A 163 -6.65 27.12 -3.08
N ALA A 164 -6.64 25.82 -3.39
CA ALA A 164 -7.61 25.20 -4.28
C ALA A 164 -9.07 25.41 -3.80
N PHE A 165 -9.31 25.54 -2.49
CA PHE A 165 -10.66 25.79 -1.99
C PHE A 165 -11.23 27.15 -2.41
N ALA A 166 -10.39 28.16 -2.66
CA ALA A 166 -10.84 29.45 -3.17
C ALA A 166 -11.40 29.36 -4.61
N ALA A 167 -11.02 28.32 -5.36
CA ALA A 167 -11.53 28.10 -6.71
C ALA A 167 -13.01 27.68 -6.72
N PHE A 168 -13.47 26.88 -5.74
CA PHE A 168 -14.85 26.39 -5.68
C PHE A 168 -15.92 27.49 -5.67
N PRO A 169 -15.90 28.48 -4.74
CA PRO A 169 -16.89 29.55 -4.74
C PRO A 169 -16.78 30.43 -5.98
N TRP A 170 -15.57 30.61 -6.53
CA TRP A 170 -15.37 31.41 -7.74
C TRP A 170 -15.97 30.74 -8.97
N ILE A 171 -15.71 29.44 -9.17
CA ILE A 171 -16.30 28.64 -10.24
C ILE A 171 -17.83 28.61 -10.06
N GLY A 172 -18.32 28.43 -8.82
CA GLY A 172 -19.75 28.50 -8.51
C GLY A 172 -20.38 29.85 -8.90
N TYR A 173 -19.70 30.96 -8.62
CA TYR A 173 -20.13 32.30 -9.02
C TYR A 173 -20.14 32.46 -10.55
N ASN A 174 -19.11 31.98 -11.26
CA ASN A 174 -19.07 32.02 -12.72
C ASN A 174 -20.23 31.25 -13.33
N ILE A 175 -20.51 30.03 -12.85
CA ILE A 175 -21.62 29.18 -13.32
C ILE A 175 -22.97 29.86 -13.06
N ALA A 176 -23.14 30.51 -11.90
CA ALA A 176 -24.34 31.25 -11.56
C ALA A 176 -24.56 32.47 -12.48
N LYS A 177 -23.48 33.15 -12.87
CA LYS A 177 -23.53 34.33 -13.75
C LYS A 177 -23.68 33.97 -15.23
N LYS A 178 -22.88 33.02 -15.71
CA LYS A 178 -22.89 32.52 -17.10
C LYS A 178 -22.65 31.02 -17.07
N PHE A 179 -23.71 30.27 -17.36
CA PHE A 179 -23.64 28.82 -17.38
C PHE A 179 -22.67 28.30 -18.44
N ARG A 180 -21.73 27.47 -17.98
CA ARG A 180 -20.67 26.85 -18.77
C ARG A 180 -20.54 25.39 -18.38
N ALA A 181 -20.70 24.49 -19.34
CA ALA A 181 -20.67 23.05 -19.10
C ALA A 181 -19.27 22.58 -18.69
N GLU A 182 -18.23 23.25 -19.20
CA GLU A 182 -16.83 22.99 -18.88
C GLU A 182 -16.49 23.30 -17.40
N GLU A 183 -17.07 24.35 -16.83
CA GLU A 183 -16.86 24.70 -15.41
C GLU A 183 -17.57 23.70 -14.48
N ILE A 184 -18.72 23.16 -14.90
CA ILE A 184 -19.44 22.11 -14.16
C ILE A 184 -18.64 20.81 -14.15
N LEU A 185 -18.04 20.42 -15.28
CA LEU A 185 -17.20 19.23 -15.35
C LEU A 185 -16.02 19.32 -14.39
N ILE A 186 -15.28 20.43 -14.42
CA ILE A 186 -14.15 20.67 -13.50
C ILE A 186 -14.63 20.64 -12.05
N LEU A 187 -15.76 21.30 -11.75
CA LEU A 187 -16.31 21.33 -10.40
C LEU A 187 -16.66 19.92 -9.89
N VAL A 188 -17.43 19.15 -10.66
CA VAL A 188 -17.83 17.78 -10.31
C VAL A 188 -16.60 16.90 -10.15
N TRP A 189 -15.66 16.96 -11.08
CA TRP A 189 -14.43 16.17 -11.00
C TRP A 189 -13.64 16.49 -9.72
N CYS A 190 -13.42 17.77 -9.41
CA CYS A 190 -12.70 18.18 -8.21
C CYS A 190 -13.40 17.76 -6.91
N VAL A 191 -14.73 17.91 -6.84
CA VAL A 191 -15.50 17.53 -5.64
C VAL A 191 -15.50 16.02 -5.43
N VAL A 192 -15.70 15.22 -6.49
CA VAL A 192 -15.69 13.75 -6.39
C VAL A 192 -14.30 13.26 -5.99
N MET A 193 -13.23 13.81 -6.57
CA MET A 193 -11.87 13.43 -6.21
C MET A 193 -11.51 13.83 -4.78
N LEU A 194 -11.91 15.01 -4.33
CA LEU A 194 -11.71 15.45 -2.95
C LEU A 194 -12.42 14.52 -1.96
N PHE A 195 -13.67 14.13 -2.26
CA PHE A 195 -14.42 13.18 -1.45
C PHE A 195 -13.73 11.80 -1.42
N ALA A 196 -13.23 11.32 -2.56
CA ALA A 196 -12.47 10.09 -2.64
C ALA A 196 -11.19 10.12 -1.79
N CYS A 197 -10.45 11.26 -1.77
CA CYS A 197 -9.28 11.42 -0.91
C CYS A 197 -9.59 11.33 0.58
N PHE A 198 -10.70 11.92 1.02
CA PHE A 198 -11.13 11.79 2.41
C PHE A 198 -11.62 10.38 2.76
N GLY A 199 -12.08 9.61 1.77
CA GLY A 199 -12.35 8.19 1.93
C GLY A 199 -11.05 7.37 2.05
N GLN A 200 -10.12 7.55 1.12
CA GLN A 200 -8.84 6.81 1.08
C GLN A 200 -7.69 7.68 0.54
N ASN A 201 -6.56 7.66 1.25
CA ASN A 201 -5.39 8.48 0.98
C ASN A 201 -4.74 8.18 -0.39
N ARG A 202 -4.83 6.95 -0.90
CA ARG A 202 -4.34 6.60 -2.25
C ARG A 202 -4.94 7.44 -3.39
N PHE A 203 -6.11 8.04 -3.20
CA PHE A 203 -6.69 8.94 -4.21
C PHE A 203 -6.04 10.32 -4.25
N ALA A 204 -5.19 10.67 -3.27
CA ALA A 204 -4.43 11.92 -3.25
C ALA A 204 -3.60 12.11 -4.53
N ALA A 205 -3.02 11.02 -5.07
CA ALA A 205 -2.29 11.06 -6.33
C ALA A 205 -3.14 11.54 -7.52
N TYR A 206 -4.43 11.16 -7.56
CA TYR A 206 -5.36 11.62 -8.59
C TYR A 206 -5.82 13.06 -8.36
N TYR A 207 -6.08 13.43 -7.10
CA TYR A 207 -6.49 14.78 -6.73
C TYR A 207 -5.38 15.82 -6.91
N ALA A 208 -4.11 15.42 -6.98
CA ALA A 208 -3.00 16.32 -7.28
C ALA A 208 -3.19 17.10 -8.60
N VAL A 209 -3.75 16.45 -9.62
CA VAL A 209 -4.06 17.12 -10.89
C VAL A 209 -5.14 18.19 -10.69
N ASN A 210 -6.19 17.87 -9.94
CA ASN A 210 -7.27 18.81 -9.60
C ASN A 210 -6.73 20.03 -8.83
N VAL A 211 -5.91 19.81 -7.80
CA VAL A 211 -5.28 20.89 -7.02
C VAL A 211 -4.44 21.78 -7.92
N ALA A 212 -3.60 21.22 -8.80
CA ALA A 212 -2.78 21.99 -9.72
C ALA A 212 -3.63 22.87 -10.65
N LEU A 213 -4.72 22.33 -11.22
CA LEU A 213 -5.64 23.08 -12.09
C LEU A 213 -6.36 24.20 -11.33
N LEU A 214 -6.88 23.92 -10.12
CA LEU A 214 -7.58 24.90 -9.31
C LEU A 214 -6.64 26.02 -8.84
N CYS A 215 -5.42 25.70 -8.42
CA CYS A 215 -4.41 26.69 -8.07
C CYS A 215 -3.98 27.54 -9.28
N GLY A 216 -3.83 26.92 -10.46
CA GLY A 216 -3.57 27.65 -11.70
C GLY A 216 -4.70 28.62 -12.05
N PHE A 217 -5.95 28.18 -11.91
CA PHE A 217 -7.14 29.02 -12.10
C PHE A 217 -7.17 30.21 -11.13
N VAL A 218 -6.98 29.96 -9.84
CA VAL A 218 -6.97 31.02 -8.80
C VAL A 218 -5.84 32.01 -9.05
N SER A 219 -4.64 31.51 -9.36
CA SER A 219 -3.47 32.35 -9.67
C SER A 219 -3.74 33.26 -10.87
N TRP A 220 -4.30 32.71 -11.95
CA TRP A 220 -4.68 33.50 -13.12
C TRP A 220 -5.75 34.54 -12.80
N LYS A 221 -6.76 34.20 -11.99
CA LYS A 221 -7.83 35.14 -11.62
C LYS A 221 -7.32 36.30 -10.77
N ILE A 222 -6.37 36.04 -9.88
CA ILE A 222 -5.71 37.09 -9.09
C ILE A 222 -4.92 38.02 -10.03
N ILE A 223 -4.15 37.46 -10.97
CA ILE A 223 -3.39 38.21 -11.97
C ILE A 223 -4.33 39.08 -12.84
N GLU A 224 -5.41 38.50 -13.35
CA GLU A 224 -6.43 39.19 -14.15
C GLU A 224 -7.06 40.34 -13.37
N PHE A 225 -7.39 40.13 -12.09
CA PHE A 225 -7.98 41.15 -11.23
C PHE A 225 -7.04 42.34 -10.98
N VAL A 226 -5.76 42.07 -10.67
CA VAL A 226 -4.75 43.11 -10.45
C VAL A 226 -4.46 43.86 -11.76
N TRP A 227 -4.41 43.15 -12.88
CA TRP A 227 -4.20 43.74 -14.19
C TRP A 227 -5.33 44.71 -14.58
N LEU A 228 -6.59 44.29 -14.38
CA LEU A 228 -7.78 45.12 -14.67
C LEU A 228 -7.88 46.34 -13.77
N LYS A 229 -7.64 46.22 -12.46
CA LYS A 229 -7.63 47.37 -11.54
C LYS A 229 -6.53 48.38 -11.90
N GLY A 230 -5.31 47.90 -12.16
CA GLY A 230 -4.22 48.77 -12.58
C GLY A 230 -4.43 49.40 -13.97
N ALA A 231 -5.25 48.81 -14.84
CA ALA A 231 -5.63 49.43 -16.11
C ALA A 231 -6.66 50.56 -15.91
N GLY A 232 -7.60 50.41 -14.97
CA GLY A 232 -8.54 51.45 -14.57
C GLY A 232 -7.86 52.70 -14.01
N ASP A 233 -6.89 52.53 -13.10
CA ASP A 233 -6.16 53.63 -12.47
C ASP A 233 -5.29 54.42 -13.46
N VAL A 234 -4.79 53.78 -14.52
CA VAL A 234 -4.02 54.46 -15.58
C VAL A 234 -4.94 55.27 -16.49
N VAL A 235 -6.15 54.78 -16.78
CA VAL A 235 -7.15 55.53 -17.55
C VAL A 235 -7.70 56.70 -16.73
N GLU A 236 -7.88 56.55 -15.42
CA GLU A 236 -8.35 57.63 -14.55
C GLU A 236 -7.26 58.69 -14.30
N LYS A 237 -5.98 58.30 -14.21
CA LYS A 237 -4.84 59.23 -14.17
C LYS A 237 -4.55 59.89 -15.53
N ALA A 238 -4.90 59.27 -16.65
CA ALA A 238 -4.80 59.87 -17.99
C ALA A 238 -6.02 60.74 -18.36
N GLY A 239 -7.18 60.50 -17.75
CA GLY A 239 -8.45 61.20 -17.97
C GLY A 239 -8.75 62.28 -16.93
N GLY A 240 -7.87 63.27 -16.81
CA GLY A 240 -8.11 64.44 -15.96
C GLY A 240 -9.25 65.34 -16.50
N LYS A 241 -10.42 65.28 -15.84
CA LYS A 241 -11.51 66.28 -15.79
C LYS A 241 -11.83 67.09 -17.07
N ILE A 242 -12.97 66.78 -17.70
CA ILE A 242 -13.78 67.78 -18.43
C ILE A 242 -15.20 67.75 -17.86
N LYS A 243 -15.49 68.68 -16.93
CA LYS A 243 -16.85 69.14 -16.64
C LYS A 243 -17.03 70.47 -17.36
N GLY A 244 -17.97 70.51 -18.30
CA GLY A 244 -18.25 71.68 -19.12
C GLY A 244 -18.85 72.85 -18.35
N LYS A 245 -18.56 74.06 -18.83
CA LYS A 245 -19.50 75.18 -18.91
C LYS A 245 -19.07 76.16 -20.01
N THR A 246 -20.04 76.46 -20.86
CA THR A 246 -20.05 77.36 -22.02
C THR A 246 -19.90 78.85 -21.68
N LYS A 247 -19.16 79.57 -22.54
CA LYS A 247 -19.48 80.85 -23.25
C LYS A 247 -18.34 81.90 -23.21
N GLY A 248 -17.90 82.27 -24.42
CA GLY A 248 -17.76 83.67 -24.86
C GLY A 248 -16.40 84.35 -24.71
N GLY A 249 -15.89 84.92 -25.80
CA GLY A 249 -15.00 86.09 -25.75
C GLY A 249 -13.74 85.97 -26.59
N ALA A 250 -13.60 86.87 -27.58
CA ALA A 250 -12.53 86.99 -28.56
C ALA A 250 -11.15 87.32 -27.97
N GLY A 251 -10.09 87.00 -28.73
CA GLY A 251 -8.74 87.48 -28.45
C GLY A 251 -7.66 86.67 -29.15
N VAL A 252 -7.37 87.02 -30.40
CA VAL A 252 -6.18 86.59 -31.15
C VAL A 252 -4.95 87.21 -30.49
N GLU A 253 -3.92 86.43 -30.16
CA GLU A 253 -2.54 86.83 -30.51
C GLU A 253 -1.52 85.68 -30.46
N LYS A 254 -0.57 85.81 -31.39
CA LYS A 254 0.40 84.84 -31.86
C LYS A 254 1.58 84.70 -30.91
N ALA A 255 2.05 83.48 -30.68
CA ALA A 255 3.48 83.15 -30.63
C ALA A 255 3.74 81.63 -30.68
N LYS A 256 4.15 81.14 -31.86
CA LYS A 256 5.10 80.03 -32.02
C LYS A 256 6.40 80.66 -32.56
N PRO A 257 7.60 80.02 -32.52
CA PRO A 257 7.95 78.71 -31.95
C PRO A 257 9.29 78.72 -31.15
N LYS A 258 9.56 77.70 -30.33
CA LYS A 258 10.92 77.13 -30.25
C LYS A 258 10.82 75.60 -30.12
N LYS A 259 11.48 74.93 -31.07
CA LYS A 259 11.60 73.48 -31.19
C LYS A 259 12.44 72.93 -30.03
N ALA A 260 11.94 71.88 -29.38
CA ALA A 260 12.78 70.92 -28.67
C ALA A 260 12.26 69.52 -29.02
N HIS A 261 13.11 68.81 -29.77
CA HIS A 261 13.18 67.37 -29.98
C HIS A 261 11.94 66.51 -29.65
N ASN A 262 11.28 66.03 -30.70
CA ASN A 262 10.68 64.70 -30.64
C ASN A 262 11.79 63.70 -30.33
N SER A 263 11.73 63.06 -29.17
CA SER A 263 12.12 61.66 -29.06
C SER A 263 10.82 60.86 -29.19
N GLU A 264 10.59 60.30 -30.36
CA GLU A 264 9.59 59.26 -30.55
C GLU A 264 9.94 58.12 -29.59
N LYS A 265 9.22 58.01 -28.47
CA LYS A 265 9.29 56.84 -27.60
C LYS A 265 8.78 55.67 -28.42
N SER A 266 9.66 54.70 -28.71
CA SER A 266 9.30 53.53 -29.51
C SER A 266 8.09 52.81 -28.89
N PRO A 267 7.10 52.38 -29.70
CA PRO A 267 5.91 51.66 -29.22
C PRO A 267 6.23 50.33 -28.54
N GLU A 268 7.45 49.80 -28.69
CA GLU A 268 7.93 48.62 -27.98
C GLU A 268 8.24 48.89 -26.50
N MET A 269 8.79 50.06 -26.15
CA MET A 269 9.14 50.40 -24.77
C MET A 269 7.89 50.69 -23.90
N GLU A 270 6.82 51.20 -24.52
CA GLU A 270 5.48 51.37 -23.92
C GLU A 270 4.79 50.01 -23.67
N LYS A 271 4.92 49.05 -24.61
CA LYS A 271 4.44 47.67 -24.41
C LYS A 271 5.16 47.00 -23.24
N VAL A 272 6.48 47.16 -23.13
CA VAL A 272 7.29 46.58 -22.04
C VAL A 272 6.92 47.17 -20.67
N LYS A 273 6.68 48.49 -20.57
CA LYS A 273 6.18 49.13 -19.33
C LYS A 273 4.78 48.69 -18.92
N ARG A 274 3.95 48.23 -19.87
CA ARG A 274 2.61 47.69 -19.59
C ARG A 274 2.67 46.32 -18.89
N TYR A 275 3.73 45.54 -19.12
CA TYR A 275 3.95 44.24 -18.48
C TYR A 275 4.81 44.31 -17.21
N LEU A 276 5.69 45.31 -17.08
CA LEU A 276 6.56 45.53 -15.90
C LEU A 276 5.90 46.38 -14.78
N ARG A 277 4.60 46.17 -14.53
CA ARG A 277 3.92 46.88 -13.42
C ARG A 277 4.38 46.32 -12.07
N PRO A 278 4.80 47.16 -11.11
CA PRO A 278 5.30 46.68 -9.82
C PRO A 278 4.26 45.85 -9.07
N GLU A 279 2.97 46.20 -9.15
CA GLU A 279 1.89 45.45 -8.50
C GLU A 279 1.73 44.05 -9.11
N LEU A 280 1.91 43.93 -10.43
CA LEU A 280 1.84 42.66 -11.14
C LEU A 280 3.05 41.76 -10.81
N ILE A 281 4.24 42.36 -10.75
CA ILE A 281 5.48 41.65 -10.38
C ILE A 281 5.38 41.14 -8.93
N ILE A 282 4.96 41.99 -7.99
CA ILE A 282 4.75 41.59 -6.59
C ILE A 282 3.71 40.47 -6.50
N THR A 283 2.60 40.57 -7.23
CA THR A 283 1.57 39.52 -7.26
C THR A 283 2.15 38.20 -7.77
N CYS A 284 2.93 38.21 -8.85
CA CYS A 284 3.57 37.01 -9.38
C CYS A 284 4.60 36.43 -8.40
N LEU A 285 5.35 37.28 -7.70
CA LEU A 285 6.30 36.85 -6.65
C LEU A 285 5.58 36.20 -5.47
N ILE A 286 4.46 36.77 -5.01
CA ILE A 286 3.63 36.18 -3.94
C ILE A 286 3.07 34.83 -4.38
N ILE A 287 2.54 34.73 -5.61
CA ILE A 287 2.09 33.45 -6.17
C ILE A 287 3.25 32.45 -6.22
N GLY A 288 4.43 32.86 -6.68
CA GLY A 288 5.64 32.04 -6.68
C GLY A 288 6.00 31.53 -5.28
N LEU A 289 5.97 32.40 -4.28
CA LEU A 289 6.33 32.07 -2.90
C LEU A 289 5.27 31.20 -2.19
N VAL A 290 3.99 31.41 -2.47
CA VAL A 290 2.90 30.77 -1.71
C VAL A 290 2.37 29.53 -2.43
N VAL A 291 2.27 29.54 -3.75
CA VAL A 291 1.71 28.42 -4.54
C VAL A 291 2.81 27.46 -4.99
N PHE A 292 3.98 27.95 -5.39
CA PHE A 292 5.00 27.12 -6.04
C PHE A 292 6.15 26.72 -5.12
N PHE A 293 6.63 27.61 -4.25
CA PHE A 293 7.83 27.36 -3.45
C PHE A 293 7.68 26.19 -2.43
N PRO A 294 6.60 26.11 -1.62
CA PRO A 294 6.42 25.00 -0.67
C PRO A 294 6.34 23.62 -1.33
N PRO A 295 5.51 23.38 -2.36
CA PRO A 295 5.45 22.07 -2.99
C PRO A 295 6.71 21.76 -3.79
N LEU A 296 7.40 22.75 -4.36
CA LEU A 296 8.68 22.53 -5.05
C LEU A 296 9.74 22.02 -4.07
N ASN A 297 9.87 22.66 -2.91
CA ASN A 297 10.83 22.25 -1.89
C ASN A 297 10.52 20.84 -1.36
N ALA A 298 9.25 20.56 -1.06
CA ALA A 298 8.82 19.22 -0.63
C ALA A 298 9.06 18.16 -1.71
N SER A 299 8.75 18.46 -2.97
CA SER A 299 8.93 17.53 -4.10
C SER A 299 10.41 17.22 -4.34
N LEU A 300 11.28 18.23 -4.30
CA LEU A 300 12.74 18.06 -4.43
C LEU A 300 13.34 17.27 -3.27
N ALA A 301 12.79 17.42 -2.05
CA ALA A 301 13.22 16.62 -0.91
C ALA A 301 12.84 15.14 -1.08
N THR A 302 11.61 14.86 -1.52
CA THR A 302 11.12 13.49 -1.75
C THR A 302 11.83 12.82 -2.94
N ALA A 303 12.07 13.54 -4.03
CA ALA A 303 12.68 13.00 -5.26
C ALA A 303 14.13 12.53 -5.08
N LYS A 304 14.80 12.88 -3.97
CA LYS A 304 16.16 12.41 -3.66
C LYS A 304 16.21 10.96 -3.22
N TYR A 305 15.10 10.40 -2.75
CA TYR A 305 15.04 9.04 -2.24
C TYR A 305 14.43 8.11 -3.29
N GLY A 306 15.19 7.08 -3.68
CA GLY A 306 14.66 5.97 -4.46
C GLY A 306 13.90 5.02 -3.55
N GLY A 307 12.70 4.59 -3.97
CA GLY A 307 12.01 3.47 -3.34
C GLY A 307 12.65 2.13 -3.75
N GLY A 308 12.21 1.03 -3.14
CA GLY A 308 12.67 -0.31 -3.45
C GLY A 308 13.05 -1.12 -2.20
N PRO A 309 13.52 -2.36 -2.38
CA PRO A 309 14.06 -3.14 -1.27
C PRO A 309 15.29 -2.45 -0.68
N ALA A 310 15.42 -2.47 0.64
CA ALA A 310 16.67 -2.12 1.30
C ALA A 310 17.80 -3.07 0.85
N ASP A 311 19.06 -2.63 0.97
CA ASP A 311 20.23 -3.43 0.57
C ASP A 311 20.25 -4.80 1.26
N ASP A 312 19.88 -4.88 2.54
CA ASP A 312 19.75 -6.14 3.28
C ASP A 312 18.74 -7.12 2.64
N TRP A 313 17.60 -6.62 2.16
CA TRP A 313 16.60 -7.42 1.45
C TRP A 313 17.11 -7.85 0.07
N TYR A 314 17.74 -6.93 -0.67
CA TYR A 314 18.29 -7.25 -1.98
C TYR A 314 19.41 -8.31 -1.89
N GLU A 315 20.30 -8.18 -0.90
CA GLU A 315 21.39 -9.11 -0.65
C GLU A 315 20.88 -10.49 -0.24
N SER A 316 19.97 -10.56 0.74
CA SER A 316 19.39 -11.83 1.21
C SER A 316 18.62 -12.57 0.12
N LEU A 317 17.86 -11.85 -0.73
CA LEU A 317 17.12 -12.46 -1.84
C LEU A 317 18.03 -12.85 -3.01
N SER A 318 19.10 -12.09 -3.26
CA SER A 318 20.12 -12.45 -4.24
C SER A 318 20.89 -13.69 -3.79
N TRP A 319 21.20 -13.80 -2.50
CA TRP A 319 21.77 -14.99 -1.90
C TRP A 319 20.82 -16.19 -2.08
N MET A 320 19.54 -16.04 -1.75
CA MET A 320 18.54 -17.11 -1.89
C MET A 320 18.46 -17.62 -3.33
N ARG A 321 18.48 -16.73 -4.33
CA ARG A 321 18.45 -17.12 -5.74
C ARG A 321 19.56 -18.09 -6.12
N ASN A 322 20.76 -17.85 -5.61
CA ASN A 322 21.97 -18.56 -5.99
C ASN A 322 22.28 -19.78 -5.11
N ASN A 323 21.66 -19.87 -3.91
CA ASN A 323 22.00 -20.88 -2.90
C ASN A 323 20.84 -21.82 -2.53
N THR A 324 19.65 -21.64 -3.13
CA THR A 324 18.53 -22.58 -2.95
C THR A 324 18.26 -23.34 -4.26
N PRO A 325 17.70 -24.57 -4.21
CA PRO A 325 17.36 -25.32 -5.42
C PRO A 325 16.41 -24.56 -6.34
N ASP A 326 16.43 -24.86 -7.63
CA ASP A 326 15.46 -24.29 -8.58
C ASP A 326 14.07 -24.90 -8.32
N THR A 327 13.01 -24.10 -8.47
CA THR A 327 11.63 -24.58 -8.35
C THR A 327 11.18 -25.32 -9.63
N GLY A 328 11.93 -25.19 -10.72
CA GLY A 328 11.57 -25.74 -12.05
C GLY A 328 10.58 -24.86 -12.82
N VAL A 329 10.23 -23.68 -12.29
CA VAL A 329 9.31 -22.73 -12.92
C VAL A 329 10.08 -21.76 -13.81
N ASP A 330 9.78 -21.74 -15.10
CA ASP A 330 10.33 -20.76 -16.04
C ASP A 330 9.62 -19.41 -15.93
N TYR A 331 10.30 -18.45 -15.30
CA TYR A 331 9.82 -17.07 -15.11
C TYR A 331 9.56 -16.28 -16.40
N TYR A 332 9.97 -16.79 -17.56
CA TYR A 332 9.76 -16.15 -18.86
C TYR A 332 8.77 -16.90 -19.76
N ALA A 333 8.27 -18.07 -19.33
CA ALA A 333 7.33 -18.85 -20.10
C ALA A 333 5.93 -18.19 -20.15
N HIS A 334 5.16 -18.58 -21.16
CA HIS A 334 3.75 -18.27 -21.24
C HIS A 334 2.96 -19.36 -20.50
N TYR A 335 2.15 -18.94 -19.55
CA TYR A 335 1.34 -19.84 -18.73
C TYR A 335 -0.14 -19.69 -19.07
N ASP A 336 -0.78 -20.83 -19.30
CA ASP A 336 -2.23 -20.88 -19.38
C ASP A 336 -2.84 -20.66 -18.01
N ARG A 337 -3.91 -19.88 -17.98
CA ARG A 337 -4.66 -19.65 -16.76
C ARG A 337 -5.39 -20.94 -16.36
N PRO A 338 -5.32 -21.37 -15.09
CA PRO A 338 -6.12 -22.49 -14.61
C PRO A 338 -7.62 -22.26 -14.84
N PRO A 339 -8.41 -23.32 -15.05
CA PRO A 339 -9.85 -23.21 -15.22
C PRO A 339 -10.50 -22.64 -13.96
N ILE A 340 -11.69 -22.07 -14.12
CA ILE A 340 -12.52 -21.63 -13.00
C ILE A 340 -13.41 -22.80 -12.61
N ASN A 341 -13.35 -23.21 -11.36
CA ASN A 341 -14.20 -24.24 -10.81
C ASN A 341 -15.66 -23.74 -10.78
N GLU A 342 -16.55 -24.44 -11.48
CA GLU A 342 -17.94 -23.99 -11.69
C GLU A 342 -18.77 -23.96 -10.40
N THR A 343 -18.47 -24.84 -9.44
CA THR A 343 -19.19 -24.98 -8.16
C THR A 343 -18.78 -23.90 -7.17
N THR A 344 -17.50 -23.59 -7.08
CA THR A 344 -16.95 -22.63 -6.11
C THR A 344 -16.78 -21.22 -6.69
N GLY A 345 -16.77 -21.08 -8.01
CA GLY A 345 -16.44 -19.85 -8.71
C GLY A 345 -14.99 -19.39 -8.54
N ARG A 346 -14.11 -20.23 -7.97
CA ARG A 346 -12.69 -19.94 -7.72
C ARG A 346 -11.81 -20.49 -8.86
N ILE A 347 -10.68 -19.85 -9.10
CA ILE A 347 -9.66 -20.38 -10.04
C ILE A 347 -9.05 -21.63 -9.39
N GLU A 348 -8.92 -22.71 -10.15
CA GLU A 348 -8.27 -23.93 -9.68
C GLU A 348 -6.79 -23.70 -9.38
N VAL A 349 -6.23 -24.58 -8.54
CA VAL A 349 -4.81 -24.53 -8.17
C VAL A 349 -3.97 -24.78 -9.43
N TYR A 350 -2.94 -23.96 -9.62
CA TYR A 350 -2.01 -24.14 -10.73
C TYR A 350 -1.20 -25.43 -10.53
N ASN A 351 -1.08 -26.24 -11.58
CA ASN A 351 -0.32 -27.49 -11.52
C ASN A 351 1.18 -27.19 -11.65
N TYR A 352 1.85 -27.04 -10.50
CA TYR A 352 3.29 -26.79 -10.46
C TYR A 352 4.11 -28.06 -10.75
N PRO A 353 5.37 -27.92 -11.22
CA PRO A 353 6.32 -29.03 -11.27
C PRO A 353 6.53 -29.68 -9.90
N GLU A 354 6.85 -30.98 -9.86
CA GLU A 354 7.08 -31.70 -8.59
C GLU A 354 8.24 -31.14 -7.76
N SER A 355 9.20 -30.45 -8.39
CA SER A 355 10.30 -29.75 -7.73
C SER A 355 9.90 -28.44 -7.07
N ALA A 356 8.68 -27.94 -7.32
CA ALA A 356 8.26 -26.64 -6.85
C ALA A 356 8.05 -26.63 -5.33
N TYR A 357 8.44 -25.52 -4.74
CA TYR A 357 8.23 -25.23 -3.33
C TYR A 357 7.93 -23.75 -3.16
N SER A 358 7.33 -23.39 -2.03
CA SER A 358 7.00 -22.01 -1.71
C SER A 358 7.91 -21.40 -0.65
N VAL A 359 7.95 -20.07 -0.64
CA VAL A 359 8.65 -19.23 0.33
C VAL A 359 7.61 -18.42 1.08
N ILE A 360 7.51 -18.63 2.40
CA ILE A 360 6.59 -17.87 3.23
C ILE A 360 7.28 -16.64 3.83
N SER A 361 6.63 -15.50 3.68
CA SER A 361 7.01 -14.21 4.26
C SER A 361 5.76 -13.35 4.36
N TRP A 362 5.88 -12.14 4.91
CA TRP A 362 4.76 -11.20 4.88
C TRP A 362 4.46 -10.75 3.45
N TRP A 363 3.18 -10.46 3.17
CA TRP A 363 2.69 -10.24 1.81
C TRP A 363 3.40 -9.08 1.09
N ASP A 364 3.85 -8.06 1.82
CA ASP A 364 4.60 -6.91 1.30
C ASP A 364 5.79 -7.33 0.42
N TYR A 365 6.44 -8.46 0.76
CA TYR A 365 7.71 -8.87 0.18
C TYR A 365 7.56 -9.84 -1.00
N GLY A 366 6.33 -10.30 -1.30
CA GLY A 366 6.09 -11.33 -2.32
C GLY A 366 6.66 -10.96 -3.69
N HIS A 367 6.50 -9.71 -4.14
CA HIS A 367 7.07 -9.27 -5.41
C HIS A 367 8.60 -9.28 -5.42
N TRP A 368 9.25 -8.96 -4.30
CA TRP A 368 10.70 -8.99 -4.20
C TRP A 368 11.21 -10.43 -4.26
N ILE A 369 10.54 -11.35 -3.54
CA ILE A 369 10.84 -12.79 -3.60
C ILE A 369 10.71 -13.32 -5.03
N THR A 370 9.62 -13.01 -5.73
CA THR A 370 9.42 -13.44 -7.13
C THR A 370 10.47 -12.83 -8.06
N ARG A 371 10.73 -11.52 -7.97
CA ARG A 371 11.53 -10.79 -8.98
C ARG A 371 13.03 -10.91 -8.76
N ILE A 372 13.48 -10.94 -7.51
CA ILE A 372 14.91 -10.96 -7.13
C ILE A 372 15.34 -12.40 -6.88
N ALA A 373 14.68 -13.09 -5.95
CA ALA A 373 15.04 -14.46 -5.58
C ALA A 373 14.64 -15.49 -6.63
N ARG A 374 13.67 -15.17 -7.50
CA ARG A 374 13.06 -16.13 -8.44
C ARG A 374 12.58 -17.39 -7.70
N ARG A 375 11.84 -17.17 -6.62
CA ARG A 375 11.11 -18.21 -5.88
C ARG A 375 9.63 -17.86 -5.80
N ILE A 376 8.81 -18.82 -5.38
CA ILE A 376 7.35 -18.71 -5.39
C ILE A 376 6.90 -18.24 -3.99
N PRO A 377 6.47 -16.98 -3.80
CA PRO A 377 6.01 -16.53 -2.51
C PRO A 377 4.62 -17.09 -2.20
N VAL A 378 4.37 -17.46 -0.94
CA VAL A 378 3.02 -17.81 -0.46
C VAL A 378 2.09 -16.60 -0.56
N ALA A 379 2.53 -15.45 -0.06
CA ALA A 379 1.75 -14.22 0.02
C ALA A 379 2.33 -13.13 -0.85
N ASN A 380 1.48 -12.29 -1.45
CA ASN A 380 1.94 -11.23 -2.34
C ASN A 380 1.10 -9.93 -2.27
N PRO A 381 1.64 -8.79 -2.76
CA PRO A 381 0.94 -7.51 -2.75
C PRO A 381 -0.29 -7.40 -3.65
N PHE A 382 -0.51 -8.31 -4.59
CA PHE A 382 -1.72 -8.27 -5.42
C PHE A 382 -2.93 -8.75 -4.63
N GLY A 383 -3.75 -7.79 -4.21
CA GLY A 383 -5.02 -8.08 -3.54
C GLY A 383 -4.86 -8.87 -2.23
N GLN A 384 -3.69 -8.75 -1.58
CA GLN A 384 -3.41 -9.37 -0.28
C GLN A 384 -3.63 -10.89 -0.28
N GLN A 385 -3.33 -11.55 -1.40
CA GLN A 385 -3.46 -12.99 -1.54
C GLN A 385 -2.41 -13.72 -0.71
N GLY A 386 -2.78 -14.87 -0.13
CA GLY A 386 -1.89 -15.72 0.67
C GLY A 386 -1.65 -15.24 2.11
N ILE A 387 -2.33 -14.19 2.58
CA ILE A 387 -2.29 -13.80 4.00
C ILE A 387 -2.91 -14.88 4.89
N GLY A 388 -4.04 -15.47 4.48
CA GLY A 388 -4.79 -16.45 5.26
C GLY A 388 -5.59 -15.85 6.41
N GLY A 389 -6.14 -16.72 7.26
CA GLY A 389 -6.87 -16.34 8.48
C GLY A 389 -8.37 -16.04 8.28
N PRO A 390 -9.06 -15.51 9.30
CA PRO A 390 -10.52 -15.39 9.33
C PRO A 390 -11.10 -14.51 8.22
N TYR A 391 -10.36 -13.49 7.77
CA TYR A 391 -10.79 -12.62 6.68
C TYR A 391 -10.61 -13.24 5.28
N CYS A 392 -9.96 -14.41 5.20
CA CYS A 392 -9.74 -15.18 3.98
C CYS A 392 -10.44 -16.54 4.04
N GLY A 393 -11.52 -16.68 4.83
CA GLY A 393 -12.26 -17.94 4.92
C GLY A 393 -11.57 -19.02 5.77
N ASN A 394 -10.68 -18.61 6.68
CA ASN A 394 -9.82 -19.48 7.50
C ASN A 394 -8.80 -20.31 6.67
N ASP A 395 -8.47 -19.86 5.46
CA ASP A 395 -7.43 -20.48 4.65
C ASP A 395 -6.05 -20.35 5.35
N PRO A 396 -5.15 -21.36 5.21
CA PRO A 396 -3.78 -21.26 5.70
C PRO A 396 -3.04 -20.11 4.99
N GLY A 397 -2.11 -19.46 5.68
CA GLY A 397 -1.34 -18.36 5.09
C GLY A 397 -0.37 -17.69 6.06
N ALA A 398 0.23 -16.59 5.60
CA ALA A 398 1.28 -15.87 6.32
C ALA A 398 0.87 -15.41 7.74
N CYS A 399 -0.33 -14.85 7.95
CA CYS A 399 -0.72 -14.37 9.29
C CYS A 399 -0.86 -15.51 10.29
N VAL A 400 -1.48 -16.63 9.88
CA VAL A 400 -1.64 -17.83 10.70
C VAL A 400 -0.28 -18.39 11.08
N PHE A 401 0.63 -18.50 10.09
CA PHE A 401 1.98 -19.00 10.31
C PHE A 401 2.78 -18.14 11.28
N PHE A 402 2.80 -16.80 11.10
CA PHE A 402 3.69 -15.92 11.88
C PHE A 402 3.16 -15.57 13.27
N VAL A 403 1.85 -15.48 13.45
CA VAL A 403 1.23 -15.01 14.70
C VAL A 403 0.89 -16.16 15.66
N THR A 404 0.66 -17.38 15.16
CA THR A 404 0.35 -18.50 16.04
C THR A 404 1.46 -18.75 17.07
N THR A 405 1.06 -19.13 18.28
CA THR A 405 1.95 -19.61 19.34
C THR A 405 2.10 -21.13 19.32
N ASN A 406 1.28 -21.83 18.54
CA ASN A 406 1.31 -23.29 18.39
C ASN A 406 2.17 -23.69 17.19
N VAL A 407 3.34 -24.28 17.46
CA VAL A 407 4.28 -24.73 16.42
C VAL A 407 3.64 -25.79 15.50
N SER A 408 2.75 -26.64 16.02
CA SER A 408 2.07 -27.66 15.19
C SER A 408 1.14 -27.02 14.17
N GLU A 409 0.47 -25.94 14.54
CA GLU A 409 -0.38 -25.18 13.62
C GLU A 409 0.46 -24.50 12.53
N ALA A 410 1.60 -23.91 12.90
CA ALA A 410 2.54 -23.34 11.94
C ALA A 410 3.08 -24.38 10.96
N ASN A 411 3.41 -25.58 11.45
CA ASN A 411 3.85 -26.70 10.61
C ASN A 411 2.73 -27.16 9.65
N ASN A 412 1.48 -27.26 10.13
CA ASN A 412 0.35 -27.58 9.26
C ASN A 412 0.17 -26.56 8.13
N VAL A 413 0.40 -25.27 8.40
CA VAL A 413 0.38 -24.23 7.36
C VAL A 413 1.54 -24.40 6.39
N ALA A 414 2.74 -24.69 6.89
CA ALA A 414 3.92 -24.93 6.06
C ALA A 414 3.70 -26.14 5.12
N ASP A 415 3.21 -27.25 5.66
CA ASP A 415 2.90 -28.47 4.91
C ASP A 415 1.76 -28.25 3.89
N ALA A 416 0.69 -27.54 4.28
CA ALA A 416 -0.45 -27.29 3.38
C ALA A 416 -0.13 -26.38 2.19
N LEU A 417 0.97 -25.62 2.27
CA LEU A 417 1.37 -24.65 1.26
C LEU A 417 2.74 -24.98 0.62
N ASP A 418 3.25 -26.19 0.86
CA ASP A 418 4.55 -26.66 0.38
C ASP A 418 5.70 -25.67 0.68
N VAL A 419 5.68 -25.09 1.89
CA VAL A 419 6.69 -24.12 2.33
C VAL A 419 8.00 -24.83 2.59
N ARG A 420 9.06 -24.40 1.91
CA ARG A 420 10.43 -24.84 2.19
C ARG A 420 11.29 -23.78 2.85
N TYR A 421 11.04 -22.50 2.57
CA TYR A 421 11.81 -21.41 3.16
C TYR A 421 10.91 -20.38 3.81
N VAL A 422 11.41 -19.81 4.91
CA VAL A 422 10.76 -18.73 5.64
C VAL A 422 11.67 -17.53 5.63
N VAL A 423 11.18 -16.38 5.15
CA VAL A 423 11.94 -15.12 5.21
C VAL A 423 11.26 -14.19 6.20
N THR A 424 12.02 -13.74 7.18
CA THR A 424 11.56 -12.80 8.23
C THR A 424 12.42 -11.55 8.20
N ASP A 425 11.80 -10.41 8.48
CA ASP A 425 12.54 -9.18 8.75
C ASP A 425 12.17 -8.55 10.09
N PHE A 426 12.97 -7.58 10.51
CA PHE A 426 12.77 -6.94 11.80
C PHE A 426 11.42 -6.23 11.87
N MET A 427 10.94 -5.61 10.78
CA MET A 427 9.63 -4.94 10.77
C MET A 427 8.47 -5.89 11.07
N MET A 428 8.54 -7.15 10.60
CA MET A 428 7.57 -8.19 10.96
C MET A 428 7.61 -8.51 12.46
N ALA A 429 8.79 -8.46 13.08
CA ALA A 429 9.00 -8.72 14.51
C ALA A 429 9.05 -7.44 15.36
N ASP A 430 8.72 -6.27 14.81
CA ASP A 430 8.87 -5.00 15.51
C ASP A 430 7.65 -4.69 16.36
N ALA A 431 7.42 -5.50 17.39
CA ALA A 431 6.43 -5.20 18.42
C ALA A 431 6.85 -3.98 19.28
N PHE A 432 8.12 -3.58 19.23
CA PHE A 432 8.67 -2.50 20.04
C PHE A 432 8.41 -1.10 19.45
N ASN A 433 7.90 -1.02 18.22
CA ASN A 433 7.78 0.22 17.44
C ASN A 433 9.13 0.94 17.26
N VAL A 434 10.24 0.20 17.15
CA VAL A 434 11.58 0.77 16.97
C VAL A 434 11.76 1.33 15.56
N PHE A 435 11.17 0.67 14.56
CA PHE A 435 11.33 1.02 13.15
C PHE A 435 9.98 1.18 12.44
N TYR A 436 9.23 0.09 12.31
CA TYR A 436 7.91 0.06 11.69
C TYR A 436 7.18 -1.24 12.05
N ASN A 437 6.16 -1.12 12.91
CA ASN A 437 5.45 -2.25 13.50
C ASN A 437 4.45 -2.90 12.53
N LYS A 438 4.94 -3.82 11.69
CA LYS A 438 4.08 -4.68 10.86
C LYS A 438 3.44 -5.81 11.65
N PHE A 439 3.97 -6.12 12.84
CA PHE A 439 3.40 -7.13 13.73
C PHE A 439 1.93 -6.84 14.06
N SER A 440 1.61 -5.58 14.36
CA SER A 440 0.24 -5.13 14.61
C SER A 440 -0.72 -5.37 13.45
N ALA A 441 -0.26 -5.27 12.20
CA ALA A 441 -1.07 -5.60 11.03
C ALA A 441 -1.30 -7.11 10.95
N MET A 442 -0.28 -7.93 11.21
CA MET A 442 -0.40 -9.38 11.17
C MET A 442 -1.43 -9.90 12.19
N THR A 443 -1.46 -9.33 13.39
CA THR A 443 -2.42 -9.71 14.45
C THR A 443 -3.86 -9.35 14.09
N VAL A 444 -4.09 -8.21 13.42
CA VAL A 444 -5.41 -7.86 12.86
C VAL A 444 -5.85 -8.91 11.84
N TRP A 445 -5.00 -9.30 10.89
CA TRP A 445 -5.35 -10.33 9.90
C TRP A 445 -5.56 -11.71 10.51
N PHE A 446 -4.85 -12.03 11.58
CA PHE A 446 -5.02 -13.28 12.33
C PHE A 446 -6.32 -13.30 13.15
N GLY A 447 -6.90 -12.14 13.47
CA GLY A 447 -8.15 -12.03 14.24
C GLY A 447 -7.97 -12.04 15.76
N ASP A 448 -6.73 -11.87 16.24
CA ASP A 448 -6.41 -11.76 17.66
C ASP A 448 -5.39 -10.63 17.84
N THR A 449 -5.84 -9.51 18.43
CA THR A 449 -5.04 -8.30 18.67
C THR A 449 -4.69 -8.11 20.14
N GLY A 450 -5.16 -8.99 21.03
CA GLY A 450 -5.10 -8.80 22.48
C GLY A 450 -3.92 -9.51 23.14
N GLY A 451 -3.38 -8.93 24.21
CA GLY A 451 -2.44 -9.61 25.10
C GLY A 451 -1.00 -9.76 24.58
N TYR A 452 -0.63 -9.14 23.46
CA TYR A 452 0.75 -9.09 22.95
C TYR A 452 1.61 -8.01 23.60
N TYR A 453 0.98 -7.10 24.35
CA TYR A 453 1.62 -5.97 25.01
C TYR A 453 1.26 -5.99 26.50
N THR A 454 2.21 -5.60 27.34
CA THR A 454 2.03 -5.41 28.78
C THR A 454 2.60 -4.07 29.19
N GLN A 455 2.00 -3.46 30.21
CA GLN A 455 2.55 -2.25 30.81
C GLN A 455 3.64 -2.65 31.82
N VAL A 456 4.80 -2.03 31.72
CA VAL A 456 5.93 -2.22 32.62
C VAL A 456 6.28 -0.87 33.23
N ASP A 457 6.28 -0.78 34.56
CA ASP A 457 6.67 0.43 35.26
C ASP A 457 8.19 0.54 35.29
N THR A 458 8.75 1.46 34.51
CA THR A 458 10.18 1.76 34.50
C THR A 458 10.48 2.95 35.40
N GLY A 459 11.76 3.17 35.73
CA GLY A 459 12.19 4.37 36.47
C GLY A 459 11.87 5.70 35.76
N GLU A 460 11.53 5.65 34.46
CA GLU A 460 11.11 6.78 33.64
C GLU A 460 9.58 6.86 33.46
N GLY A 461 8.83 5.98 34.14
CA GLY A 461 7.37 5.88 34.06
C GLY A 461 6.87 4.59 33.38
N PRO A 462 5.54 4.42 33.26
CA PRO A 462 4.95 3.26 32.60
C PRO A 462 5.29 3.23 31.11
N GLN A 463 5.91 2.13 30.67
CA GLN A 463 6.21 1.83 29.27
C GLN A 463 5.39 0.63 28.81
N ILE A 464 5.14 0.53 27.50
CA ILE A 464 4.44 -0.61 26.89
C ILE A 464 5.49 -1.51 26.26
N ASP A 465 5.63 -2.72 26.79
CA ASP A 465 6.56 -3.72 26.31
C ASP A 465 5.84 -4.95 25.74
N PRO A 466 6.48 -5.70 24.82
CA PRO A 466 5.91 -6.96 24.36
C PRO A 466 5.81 -8.00 25.47
N SER A 467 4.70 -8.73 25.50
CA SER A 467 4.40 -9.73 26.54
C SER A 467 5.01 -11.11 26.23
N THR A 468 4.92 -12.03 27.19
CA THR A 468 5.27 -13.46 26.99
C THR A 468 4.50 -14.08 25.81
N LYS A 469 3.26 -13.64 25.55
CA LYS A 469 2.47 -14.10 24.39
C LYS A 469 3.13 -13.71 23.07
N TYR A 470 3.63 -12.47 22.96
CA TYR A 470 4.38 -12.02 21.78
C TYR A 470 5.62 -12.88 21.54
N PHE A 471 6.45 -13.08 22.57
CA PHE A 471 7.66 -13.88 22.46
C PHE A 471 7.39 -15.36 22.14
N SER A 472 6.18 -15.85 22.42
CA SER A 472 5.74 -17.20 22.09
C SER A 472 5.28 -17.37 20.63
N THR A 473 5.09 -16.28 19.88
CA THR A 473 4.67 -16.34 18.46
C THR A 473 5.78 -16.87 17.56
N MET A 474 5.43 -17.47 16.43
CA MET A 474 6.40 -17.98 15.46
C MET A 474 7.33 -16.89 14.92
N VAL A 475 6.85 -15.68 14.65
CA VAL A 475 7.71 -14.58 14.17
C VAL A 475 8.77 -14.19 15.19
N ALA A 476 8.42 -14.14 16.48
CA ALA A 476 9.40 -13.86 17.54
C ALA A 476 10.38 -15.03 17.72
N ARG A 477 9.87 -16.27 17.72
CA ARG A 477 10.70 -17.48 17.84
C ARG A 477 11.72 -17.61 16.71
N LEU A 478 11.32 -17.29 15.48
CA LEU A 478 12.22 -17.25 14.33
C LEU A 478 13.14 -16.03 14.40
N HIS A 479 12.58 -14.82 14.41
CA HIS A 479 13.36 -13.61 14.16
C HIS A 479 14.12 -13.09 15.38
N ILE A 480 13.55 -13.16 16.58
CA ILE A 480 14.20 -12.68 17.82
C ILE A 480 15.10 -13.76 18.42
N PHE A 481 14.66 -15.02 18.38
CA PHE A 481 15.35 -16.13 19.05
C PHE A 481 16.10 -17.09 18.12
N ASP A 482 16.09 -16.89 16.80
CA ASP A 482 16.82 -17.74 15.84
C ASP A 482 16.37 -19.21 15.84
N GLY A 483 15.15 -19.49 16.31
CA GLY A 483 14.61 -20.83 16.48
C GLY A 483 15.15 -21.60 17.68
N ARG A 484 15.95 -20.97 18.56
CA ARG A 484 16.47 -21.62 19.78
C ARG A 484 15.44 -21.63 20.92
N GLY A 485 15.62 -22.55 21.86
CA GLY A 485 14.84 -22.57 23.09
C GLY A 485 15.26 -21.46 24.05
N VAL A 486 14.31 -20.84 24.74
CA VAL A 486 14.53 -19.66 25.59
C VAL A 486 13.67 -19.72 26.84
N ALA A 487 14.28 -19.55 28.02
CA ALA A 487 13.55 -19.27 29.25
C ALA A 487 13.10 -17.81 29.26
N LEU A 488 11.79 -17.55 29.17
CA LEU A 488 11.23 -16.20 29.28
C LEU A 488 10.97 -15.80 30.73
N SER A 489 10.77 -16.78 31.61
CA SER A 489 10.71 -16.61 33.06
C SER A 489 11.22 -17.89 33.74
N GLU A 490 11.31 -17.88 35.08
CA GLU A 490 11.67 -19.08 35.87
C GLU A 490 10.69 -20.25 35.62
N GLU A 491 9.44 -19.95 35.28
CA GLU A 491 8.36 -20.93 35.12
C GLU A 491 8.01 -21.22 33.66
N PHE A 492 8.50 -20.41 32.71
CA PHE A 492 8.11 -20.51 31.30
C PHE A 492 9.32 -20.65 30.38
N TYR A 493 9.51 -21.86 29.88
CA TYR A 493 10.51 -22.20 28.87
C TYR A 493 9.86 -22.42 27.51
N LEU A 494 10.35 -21.71 26.50
CA LEU A 494 10.02 -21.97 25.11
C LEU A 494 10.96 -23.04 24.56
N GLU A 495 10.37 -24.14 24.09
CA GLU A 495 11.10 -25.18 23.37
C GLU A 495 11.74 -24.64 22.07
N PRO A 496 12.86 -25.19 21.62
CA PRO A 496 13.43 -24.85 20.31
C PRO A 496 12.53 -25.29 19.15
N LEU A 497 12.73 -24.69 17.99
CA LEU A 497 12.03 -25.03 16.75
C LEU A 497 12.72 -26.22 16.05
N ARG A 498 12.11 -27.40 16.14
CA ARG A 498 12.68 -28.68 15.65
C ARG A 498 12.76 -28.84 14.14
N HIS A 499 11.98 -28.05 13.40
CA HIS A 499 11.84 -28.15 11.94
C HIS A 499 12.32 -26.90 11.21
N TYR A 500 12.89 -25.92 11.92
CA TYR A 500 13.33 -24.66 11.33
C TYR A 500 14.78 -24.41 11.67
N ARG A 501 15.62 -24.19 10.65
CA ARG A 501 17.03 -23.84 10.81
C ARG A 501 17.30 -22.49 10.15
N LEU A 502 18.10 -21.65 10.83
CA LEU A 502 18.62 -20.43 10.22
C LEU A 502 19.67 -20.83 9.18
N ILE A 503 19.52 -20.36 7.94
CA ILE A 503 20.44 -20.69 6.84
C ILE A 503 21.21 -19.49 6.29
N HIS A 504 20.75 -18.27 6.58
CA HIS A 504 21.39 -17.02 6.17
C HIS A 504 20.86 -15.82 6.96
N GLU A 505 21.71 -14.82 7.20
CA GLU A 505 21.30 -13.53 7.76
C GLU A 505 21.99 -12.33 7.09
N SER A 506 21.27 -11.22 7.06
CA SER A 506 21.68 -9.98 6.41
C SER A 506 22.80 -9.25 7.20
N PRO A 507 23.53 -8.31 6.58
CA PRO A 507 24.67 -7.65 7.22
C PRO A 507 24.26 -6.73 8.39
N SER A 508 23.20 -5.94 8.24
CA SER A 508 22.85 -4.86 9.17
C SER A 508 22.28 -5.37 10.49
N ASN A 509 22.71 -4.77 11.59
CA ASN A 509 22.12 -4.96 12.92
C ASN A 509 21.12 -3.83 13.19
N ILE A 510 19.93 -4.15 13.68
CA ILE A 510 18.91 -3.17 14.02
C ILE A 510 18.99 -2.77 15.50
N ILE A 511 18.90 -3.77 16.38
CA ILE A 511 18.96 -3.60 17.83
C ILE A 511 19.77 -4.73 18.47
N VAL A 512 20.12 -4.57 19.75
CA VAL A 512 20.68 -5.62 20.58
C VAL A 512 19.65 -6.01 21.63
N MET A 513 19.29 -7.29 21.68
CA MET A 513 18.36 -7.83 22.67
C MET A 513 18.98 -9.04 23.36
N GLY A 514 18.94 -9.07 24.69
CA GLY A 514 19.52 -10.17 25.48
C GLY A 514 21.01 -10.40 25.19
N GLY A 515 21.76 -9.33 24.86
CA GLY A 515 23.17 -9.40 24.49
C GLY A 515 23.45 -9.91 23.07
N GLN A 516 22.42 -10.18 22.25
CA GLN A 516 22.55 -10.65 20.88
C GLN A 516 22.09 -9.58 19.88
N PRO A 517 22.86 -9.29 18.82
CA PRO A 517 22.41 -8.39 17.77
C PRO A 517 21.31 -9.04 16.93
N ILE A 518 20.21 -8.30 16.72
CA ILE A 518 19.10 -8.68 15.84
C ILE A 518 19.37 -8.12 14.44
N LYS A 519 19.37 -9.01 13.45
CA LYS A 519 19.61 -8.70 12.04
C LYS A 519 18.38 -8.13 11.36
N TYR A 520 18.58 -7.42 10.25
CA TYR A 520 17.46 -6.87 9.47
C TYR A 520 16.63 -7.99 8.83
N VAL A 521 17.25 -8.87 8.03
CA VAL A 521 16.58 -10.01 7.37
C VAL A 521 17.22 -11.32 7.82
N LYS A 522 16.40 -12.35 8.01
CA LYS A 522 16.82 -13.72 8.30
C LYS A 522 16.06 -14.70 7.41
N VAL A 523 16.77 -15.69 6.88
CA VAL A 523 16.22 -16.76 6.05
C VAL A 523 16.34 -18.08 6.80
N PHE A 524 15.24 -18.80 6.91
CA PHE A 524 15.15 -20.12 7.50
C PHE A 524 14.74 -21.17 6.46
N GLU A 525 15.15 -22.40 6.67
CA GLU A 525 14.65 -23.57 5.93
C GLU A 525 13.76 -24.42 6.84
N TYR A 526 12.61 -24.84 6.30
CA TYR A 526 11.70 -25.81 6.90
C TYR A 526 12.12 -27.22 6.48
N VAL A 527 12.46 -28.05 7.46
CA VAL A 527 13.04 -29.39 7.26
C VAL A 527 12.31 -30.45 8.08
N LYS A 528 12.34 -31.70 7.61
CA LYS A 528 11.80 -32.83 8.39
C LYS A 528 12.55 -33.02 9.70
N GLY A 529 13.86 -32.77 9.71
CA GLY A 529 14.73 -32.87 10.88
C GLY A 529 15.16 -34.31 11.17
N ALA A 530 16.45 -34.51 11.46
CA ALA A 530 17.00 -35.83 11.76
C ALA A 530 16.55 -36.31 13.14
N LYS A 531 16.21 -37.59 13.27
CA LYS A 531 15.78 -38.19 14.54
C LYS A 531 16.96 -38.83 15.25
N LEU A 532 17.40 -38.26 16.36
CA LEU A 532 18.49 -38.79 17.16
C LEU A 532 17.92 -39.62 18.31
N LYS A 533 18.09 -40.94 18.22
CA LYS A 533 17.53 -41.90 19.18
C LYS A 533 18.64 -42.57 19.99
N GLY A 534 18.48 -42.62 21.31
CA GLY A 534 19.39 -43.34 22.18
C GLY A 534 18.71 -43.85 23.45
N THR A 535 19.52 -44.42 24.34
CA THR A 535 19.08 -44.93 25.66
C THR A 535 19.70 -44.11 26.78
N ALA A 536 18.90 -43.74 27.76
CA ALA A 536 19.36 -43.07 28.98
C ALA A 536 18.51 -43.55 30.17
N PRO A 537 19.04 -43.60 31.41
CA PRO A 537 18.30 -44.06 32.57
C PRO A 537 16.95 -43.37 32.73
N ILE A 538 15.93 -44.11 33.15
CA ILE A 538 14.57 -43.58 33.39
C ILE A 538 14.66 -42.44 34.41
N GLY A 539 14.06 -41.29 34.07
CA GLY A 539 14.05 -40.12 34.94
C GLY A 539 15.33 -39.26 34.90
N SER A 540 16.29 -39.57 34.04
CA SER A 540 17.41 -38.66 33.74
C SER A 540 16.99 -37.57 32.75
N LEU A 541 17.61 -36.40 32.86
CA LEU A 541 17.42 -35.28 31.93
C LEU A 541 18.44 -35.43 30.79
N VAL A 542 17.99 -35.59 29.54
CA VAL A 542 18.90 -35.62 28.40
C VAL A 542 18.89 -34.25 27.73
N GLU A 543 20.06 -33.72 27.44
CA GLU A 543 20.24 -32.50 26.64
C GLU A 543 20.97 -32.85 25.35
N ILE A 544 20.51 -32.26 24.26
CA ILE A 544 21.25 -32.20 23.01
C ILE A 544 21.56 -30.74 22.67
N ALA A 545 22.82 -30.43 22.38
CA ALA A 545 23.25 -29.07 22.07
C ALA A 545 24.21 -29.02 20.89
N THR A 546 24.17 -27.94 20.12
CA THR A 546 25.20 -27.61 19.13
C THR A 546 25.46 -26.10 19.08
N ASN A 547 26.69 -25.72 18.78
CA ASN A 547 27.06 -24.33 18.52
C ASN A 547 26.79 -23.99 17.06
N VAL A 548 25.90 -23.03 16.83
CA VAL A 548 25.59 -22.50 15.51
C VAL A 548 26.43 -21.24 15.27
N SER A 549 27.10 -21.18 14.12
CA SER A 549 27.88 -20.03 13.65
C SER A 549 27.28 -19.51 12.35
N THR A 550 26.87 -18.24 12.34
CA THR A 550 26.27 -17.61 11.16
C THR A 550 27.33 -17.08 10.20
N ASN A 551 26.90 -16.78 8.97
CA ASN A 551 27.71 -16.13 7.93
C ASN A 551 28.24 -14.73 8.30
N ARG A 552 27.74 -14.13 9.39
CA ARG A 552 28.22 -12.85 9.92
C ARG A 552 29.08 -13.00 11.18
N GLY A 553 29.48 -14.22 11.51
CA GLY A 553 30.32 -14.52 12.68
C GLY A 553 29.57 -14.50 14.02
N ARG A 554 28.24 -14.38 14.01
CA ARG A 554 27.42 -14.48 15.21
C ARG A 554 27.35 -15.94 15.64
N LYS A 555 27.36 -16.18 16.95
CA LYS A 555 27.28 -17.52 17.52
C LYS A 555 26.16 -17.62 18.53
N PHE A 556 25.41 -18.72 18.48
CA PHE A 556 24.40 -19.05 19.46
C PHE A 556 24.33 -20.57 19.65
N ILE A 557 23.74 -21.01 20.75
CA ILE A 557 23.58 -22.43 21.05
C ILE A 557 22.15 -22.83 20.71
N TYR A 558 22.00 -23.86 19.87
CA TYR A 558 20.76 -24.59 19.74
C TYR A 558 20.80 -25.74 20.74
N ALA A 559 19.85 -25.78 21.68
CA ALA A 559 19.77 -26.85 22.66
C ALA A 559 18.32 -27.28 22.86
N GLU A 560 18.10 -28.58 23.04
CA GLU A 560 16.83 -29.19 23.37
C GLU A 560 17.01 -30.14 24.56
N ARG A 561 15.98 -30.24 25.40
CA ARG A 561 16.01 -31.07 26.61
C ARG A 561 14.78 -31.94 26.69
N MET A 562 14.94 -33.17 27.18
CA MET A 562 13.79 -34.02 27.50
C MET A 562 14.11 -34.96 28.67
N MET A 563 13.07 -35.38 29.38
CA MET A 563 13.20 -36.45 30.37
C MET A 563 13.18 -37.81 29.69
N SER A 564 14.16 -38.66 30.00
CA SER A 564 14.22 -40.03 29.46
C SER A 564 13.22 -40.95 30.14
N ASN A 565 12.53 -41.77 29.34
CA ASN A 565 11.68 -42.87 29.82
C ASN A 565 12.38 -44.24 29.69
N GLY A 566 13.70 -44.25 29.61
CA GLY A 566 14.53 -45.42 29.24
C GLY A 566 15.08 -45.29 27.82
N THR A 567 14.41 -44.50 26.98
CA THR A 567 14.89 -44.06 25.66
C THR A 567 14.64 -42.56 25.49
N TYR A 568 15.37 -41.93 24.57
CA TYR A 568 15.14 -40.55 24.16
C TYR A 568 15.13 -40.46 22.64
N VAL A 569 14.38 -39.49 22.10
CA VAL A 569 14.33 -39.17 20.67
C VAL A 569 14.25 -37.66 20.51
N PHE A 570 15.29 -37.06 19.94
CA PHE A 570 15.30 -35.65 19.55
C PHE A 570 15.08 -35.51 18.05
N THR A 571 14.45 -34.41 17.63
CA THR A 571 14.38 -34.04 16.21
C THR A 571 15.18 -32.78 16.02
N VAL A 572 16.28 -32.87 15.27
CA VAL A 572 17.23 -31.77 15.11
C VAL A 572 17.23 -31.21 13.69
N PRO A 573 17.19 -29.87 13.51
CA PRO A 573 17.08 -29.28 12.19
C PRO A 573 18.43 -28.97 11.53
N TYR A 574 19.55 -28.89 12.26
CA TYR A 574 20.84 -28.55 11.66
C TYR A 574 21.63 -29.79 11.25
N SER A 575 22.32 -29.70 10.11
CA SER A 575 23.35 -30.67 9.72
C SER A 575 24.72 -30.20 10.20
N THR A 576 25.56 -31.16 10.58
CA THR A 576 26.94 -30.91 11.04
C THR A 576 27.98 -31.17 9.95
N GLU A 577 27.57 -31.66 8.79
CA GLU A 577 28.46 -32.06 7.68
C GLU A 577 28.42 -31.08 6.50
N GLY A 578 27.50 -30.10 6.55
CA GLY A 578 27.37 -29.05 5.55
C GLY A 578 26.43 -29.41 4.39
N PRO A 579 26.35 -28.53 3.37
CA PRO A 579 25.49 -28.71 2.22
C PRO A 579 25.81 -29.95 1.37
N ILE A 580 24.80 -30.46 0.66
CA ILE A 580 24.92 -31.54 -0.33
C ILE A 580 24.53 -31.04 -1.73
N ASP A 581 25.01 -31.73 -2.76
CA ASP A 581 24.64 -31.43 -4.15
C ASP A 581 23.13 -31.53 -4.38
N GLY A 582 22.56 -30.52 -5.05
CA GLY A 582 21.10 -30.41 -5.25
C GLY A 582 20.31 -29.95 -4.01
N GLY A 583 20.97 -29.78 -2.87
CA GLY A 583 20.41 -29.22 -1.64
C GLY A 583 20.56 -27.70 -1.54
N THR A 584 20.24 -27.18 -0.36
CA THR A 584 20.48 -25.77 -0.01
C THR A 584 21.95 -25.55 0.29
N ASN A 585 22.60 -24.62 -0.39
CA ASN A 585 23.96 -24.19 -0.09
C ASN A 585 23.97 -23.15 1.04
N PHE A 586 23.60 -23.57 2.25
CA PHE A 586 23.49 -22.70 3.41
C PHE A 586 24.87 -22.20 3.90
N ASP A 587 24.91 -21.00 4.49
CA ASP A 587 26.14 -20.36 4.99
C ASP A 587 26.16 -20.20 6.53
N VAL A 588 25.29 -20.95 7.21
CA VAL A 588 25.23 -21.11 8.65
C VAL A 588 25.66 -22.54 9.00
N PHE A 589 26.70 -22.67 9.82
CA PHE A 589 27.33 -23.96 10.14
C PHE A 589 27.22 -24.31 11.61
N THR A 590 27.23 -25.60 11.93
CA THR A 590 27.15 -26.06 13.31
C THR A 590 28.33 -26.97 13.67
N SER A 591 28.71 -26.98 14.94
CA SER A 591 29.59 -28.02 15.48
C SER A 591 28.85 -29.38 15.52
N PRO A 592 29.56 -30.50 15.73
CA PRO A 592 28.92 -31.75 16.10
C PRO A 592 27.95 -31.55 17.28
N TYR A 593 26.86 -32.32 17.30
CA TYR A 593 25.93 -32.28 18.42
C TYR A 593 26.55 -32.97 19.63
N THR A 594 26.40 -32.39 20.80
CA THR A 594 26.78 -33.00 22.07
C THR A 594 25.51 -33.50 22.77
N VAL A 595 25.46 -34.79 23.09
CA VAL A 595 24.39 -35.40 23.88
C VAL A 595 24.89 -35.66 25.29
N SER A 596 24.26 -35.04 26.28
CA SER A 596 24.64 -35.11 27.68
C SER A 596 23.48 -35.65 28.52
N VAL A 597 23.78 -36.50 29.50
CA VAL A 597 22.78 -37.03 30.44
C VAL A 597 23.01 -36.39 31.80
N GLY A 598 21.98 -35.73 32.32
CA GLY A 598 21.97 -35.02 33.59
C GLY A 598 21.18 -35.77 34.65
N TYR A 599 21.70 -35.78 35.87
CA TYR A 599 20.99 -36.22 37.06
C TYR A 599 20.70 -35.02 37.95
N VAL A 600 19.46 -34.88 38.40
CA VAL A 600 19.05 -33.78 39.28
C VAL A 600 19.48 -34.13 40.71
N THR A 601 20.42 -33.37 41.26
CA THR A 601 20.91 -33.50 42.65
C THR A 601 20.87 -32.14 43.34
N ASN A 602 20.15 -32.02 44.46
CA ASN A 602 20.05 -30.79 45.26
C ASN A 602 19.74 -29.53 44.42
N ALA A 603 18.71 -29.59 43.57
CA ALA A 603 18.30 -28.50 42.67
C ALA A 603 19.35 -28.03 41.64
N THR A 604 20.43 -28.80 41.45
CA THR A 604 21.43 -28.60 40.39
C THR A 604 21.51 -29.84 39.50
N VAL A 605 21.77 -29.66 38.20
CA VAL A 605 21.92 -30.78 37.26
C VAL A 605 23.40 -31.12 37.15
N ALA A 606 23.78 -32.33 37.57
CA ALA A 606 25.10 -32.88 37.32
C ALA A 606 25.09 -33.60 35.97
N TRP A 607 25.83 -33.08 34.99
CA TRP A 607 25.91 -33.61 33.63
C TRP A 607 27.03 -34.64 33.50
N THR A 608 26.77 -35.73 32.78
CA THR A 608 27.81 -36.66 32.32
C THR A 608 28.65 -36.02 31.21
N GLU A 609 29.80 -36.64 30.91
CA GLU A 609 30.56 -36.30 29.71
C GLU A 609 29.66 -36.44 28.47
N GLY A 610 29.71 -35.42 27.61
CA GLY A 610 28.83 -35.32 26.45
C GLY A 610 29.38 -36.16 25.29
N LYS A 611 28.49 -36.91 24.63
CA LYS A 611 28.84 -37.70 23.45
C LYS A 611 28.63 -36.89 22.17
N GLU A 612 29.65 -36.85 21.33
CA GLU A 612 29.56 -36.20 20.02
C GLU A 612 28.79 -37.06 19.00
N VAL A 613 27.91 -36.41 18.24
CA VAL A 613 27.09 -37.02 17.20
C VAL A 613 27.15 -36.13 15.95
N HIS A 614 27.57 -36.73 14.84
CA HIS A 614 27.53 -36.10 13.53
C HIS A 614 26.18 -36.40 12.86
N VAL A 615 25.61 -35.39 12.21
CA VAL A 615 24.32 -35.43 11.55
C VAL A 615 24.49 -35.06 10.07
N PRO A 616 24.46 -36.04 9.17
CA PRO A 616 24.48 -35.80 7.73
C PRO A 616 23.26 -35.02 7.26
N GLU A 617 23.43 -34.18 6.24
CA GLU A 617 22.35 -33.35 5.68
C GLU A 617 21.21 -34.20 5.09
N GLU A 618 21.53 -35.33 4.45
CA GLU A 618 20.52 -36.27 3.93
C GLU A 618 19.60 -36.78 5.06
N ALA A 619 20.15 -36.99 6.27
CA ALA A 619 19.36 -37.42 7.41
C ALA A 619 18.38 -36.33 7.89
N VAL A 620 18.77 -35.06 7.78
CA VAL A 620 17.92 -33.90 8.12
C VAL A 620 16.79 -33.75 7.11
N MET A 621 17.11 -33.85 5.81
CA MET A 621 16.14 -33.65 4.73
C MET A 621 15.11 -34.78 4.64
N GLU A 622 15.54 -36.03 4.85
CA GLU A 622 14.65 -37.20 4.78
C GLU A 622 14.01 -37.56 6.13
N GLY A 623 14.49 -36.97 7.22
CA GLY A 623 14.04 -37.29 8.58
C GLY A 623 14.49 -38.67 9.06
N LYS A 624 15.70 -39.10 8.65
CA LYS A 624 16.27 -40.40 9.02
C LYS A 624 16.55 -40.48 10.51
N THR A 625 16.51 -41.70 11.04
CA THR A 625 16.86 -41.97 12.43
C THR A 625 18.32 -42.36 12.54
N ILE A 626 19.07 -41.66 13.39
CA ILE A 626 20.45 -41.98 13.76
C ILE A 626 20.44 -42.53 15.19
N THR A 627 20.97 -43.72 15.37
CA THR A 627 21.11 -44.32 16.71
C THR A 627 22.38 -43.81 17.36
N VAL A 628 22.21 -43.13 18.49
CA VAL A 628 23.30 -42.75 19.38
C VAL A 628 23.58 -43.97 20.25
N ASN A 629 24.53 -44.79 19.82
CA ASN A 629 24.98 -45.92 20.63
C ASN A 629 25.50 -45.37 21.97
N SER A 630 25.22 -46.05 23.07
CA SER A 630 25.80 -45.75 24.40
C SER A 630 27.30 -45.97 24.39
#